data_AF-A0A378N906-F1
#
_entry.id   AF-A0A378N906-F1
#
_cell.length_a   1.000
_cell.length_b   1.000
_cell.length_c   1.000
_cell.angle_alpha   90.00
_cell.angle_beta   90.00
_cell.angle_gamma   90.00
#
_symmetry.space_group_name_H-M   'P 1'
#
loop_
_entity.id
_entity.type
_entity.pdbx_description
1 polymer ?
#
loop_
_entity_poly.entity_id
_entity_poly.type
_entity_poly.pdbx_seq_one_letter_code
_entity_poly.pdbx_strand_id
1 'polypeptide(L)'
;MTDESSPSIGDLLREDAFEAVIALLSSWNASKLAEFCMQSPDLYDILKSNAFDEFWKERRRAISKYAFKGQDGVCDADLTVGHTLFLLAQREKAQGNLERYQEHLNQALNCHSIHAAQSWIHEIVIAANKPDLNFIQTFAAILYSRESLAKRHGTPGYLLLANGYFHLLHALSQINRDESPNEWKTQYEGSLFSLWKSLYLARQAENQSTEAIHNAYYGCGLKNSNPFSLETIDAMLEKCNELHDYPALRERARHAAVLAGKQENAFTLWASAQAKAEQPCKQDVLKSPKM
;
A
#
# COMPACT_ATOMS: atom_id res chain seq x y z
N MET A 1 -47.80 -4.45 -20.52
CA MET A 1 -46.82 -5.47 -20.92
C MET A 1 -45.52 -4.76 -21.23
N THR A 2 -44.67 -4.56 -20.22
CA THR A 2 -43.29 -4.10 -20.38
C THR A 2 -42.65 -4.24 -19.00
N ASP A 3 -42.10 -5.42 -18.70
CA ASP A 3 -41.06 -5.54 -17.69
C ASP A 3 -40.26 -6.82 -18.00
N GLU A 4 -39.51 -6.78 -19.10
CA GLU A 4 -38.43 -7.74 -19.29
C GLU A 4 -37.29 -7.28 -18.39
N SER A 5 -37.20 -7.94 -17.24
CA SER A 5 -36.13 -7.82 -16.25
C SER A 5 -34.78 -7.91 -16.96
N SER A 6 -34.10 -6.78 -17.11
CA SER A 6 -32.73 -6.77 -17.60
C SER A 6 -31.88 -7.68 -16.70
N PRO A 7 -31.10 -8.61 -17.26
CA PRO A 7 -30.32 -9.55 -16.45
C PRO A 7 -29.37 -8.79 -15.53
N SER A 8 -29.24 -9.25 -14.28
CA SER A 8 -28.32 -8.59 -13.34
C SER A 8 -26.86 -8.84 -13.76
N ILE A 9 -25.93 -8.02 -13.27
CA ILE A 9 -24.49 -8.23 -13.52
C ILE A 9 -24.07 -9.63 -13.04
N GLY A 10 -24.63 -10.10 -11.92
CA GLY A 10 -24.35 -11.43 -11.39
C GLY A 10 -24.82 -12.55 -12.33
N ASP A 11 -25.97 -12.38 -12.98
CA ASP A 11 -26.49 -13.35 -13.96
C ASP A 11 -25.61 -13.36 -15.21
N LEU A 12 -25.27 -12.18 -15.75
CA LEU A 12 -24.38 -12.04 -16.91
C LEU A 12 -22.98 -12.62 -16.66
N LEU A 13 -22.44 -12.45 -15.45
CA LEU A 13 -21.15 -13.03 -15.08
C LEU A 13 -21.18 -14.56 -14.96
N ARG A 14 -22.31 -15.15 -14.54
CA ARG A 14 -22.47 -16.62 -14.46
C ARG A 14 -22.66 -17.27 -15.82
N GLU A 15 -23.15 -16.51 -16.79
CA GLU A 15 -23.33 -16.93 -18.19
C GLU A 15 -22.10 -16.61 -19.06
N ASP A 16 -20.97 -16.20 -18.46
CA ASP A 16 -19.75 -15.76 -19.16
C ASP A 16 -20.00 -14.67 -20.22
N ALA A 17 -21.05 -13.86 -20.05
CA ALA A 17 -21.45 -12.78 -20.96
C ALA A 17 -20.60 -11.51 -20.74
N PHE A 18 -19.27 -11.65 -20.75
CA PHE A 18 -18.32 -10.62 -20.33
C PHE A 18 -18.44 -9.32 -21.12
N GLU A 19 -18.68 -9.37 -22.43
CA GLU A 19 -18.85 -8.16 -23.27
C GLU A 19 -20.06 -7.32 -22.85
N ALA A 20 -21.17 -7.96 -22.48
CA ALA A 20 -22.35 -7.26 -21.99
C ALA A 20 -22.08 -6.61 -20.62
N VAL A 21 -21.34 -7.31 -19.75
CA VAL A 21 -20.88 -6.76 -18.46
C VAL A 21 -19.96 -5.57 -18.68
N ILE A 22 -18.97 -5.67 -19.57
CA ILE A 22 -18.04 -4.59 -19.90
C ILE A 22 -18.80 -3.37 -20.44
N ALA A 23 -19.74 -3.56 -21.37
CA ALA A 23 -20.54 -2.47 -21.92
C ALA A 23 -21.36 -1.75 -20.83
N LEU A 24 -21.99 -2.52 -19.94
CA LEU A 24 -22.75 -1.98 -18.83
C LEU A 24 -21.86 -1.22 -17.84
N LEU A 25 -20.76 -1.83 -17.38
CA LEU A 25 -19.83 -1.23 -16.44
C LEU A 25 -19.12 -0.01 -17.03
N SER A 26 -18.88 0.03 -18.35
CA SER A 26 -18.24 1.16 -19.05
C SER A 26 -19.08 2.43 -19.01
N SER A 27 -20.41 2.29 -18.95
CA SER A 27 -21.33 3.43 -18.81
C SER A 27 -21.30 4.08 -17.42
N TRP A 28 -20.75 3.40 -16.41
CA TRP A 28 -20.73 3.91 -15.05
C TRP A 28 -19.58 4.90 -14.83
N ASN A 29 -19.83 5.87 -13.96
CA ASN A 29 -18.75 6.72 -13.45
C ASN A 29 -17.88 5.94 -12.44
N ALA A 30 -16.68 6.46 -12.17
CA ALA A 30 -15.71 5.79 -11.30
C ALA A 30 -16.26 5.51 -9.89
N SER A 31 -16.98 6.47 -9.29
CA SER A 31 -17.53 6.33 -7.95
C SER A 31 -18.54 5.18 -7.85
N LYS A 32 -19.51 5.13 -8.78
CA LYS A 32 -20.52 4.07 -8.83
C LYS A 32 -19.87 2.69 -9.05
N LEU A 33 -18.85 2.61 -9.90
CA LEU A 33 -18.12 1.37 -10.12
C LEU A 33 -17.39 0.91 -8.85
N ALA A 34 -16.69 1.81 -8.18
CA ALA A 34 -15.98 1.49 -6.94
C ALA A 34 -16.94 1.05 -5.81
N GLU A 35 -18.05 1.76 -5.64
CA GLU A 35 -19.10 1.39 -4.66
C GLU A 35 -19.67 0.00 -4.93
N PHE A 36 -19.97 -0.32 -6.19
CA PHE A 36 -20.45 -1.65 -6.58
C PHE A 36 -19.42 -2.75 -6.24
N CYS A 37 -18.14 -2.52 -6.56
CA CYS A 37 -17.07 -3.47 -6.23
C CYS A 37 -16.98 -3.73 -4.72
N MET A 38 -17.23 -2.72 -3.88
CA MET A 38 -17.21 -2.88 -2.42
C MET A 38 -18.49 -3.54 -1.88
N GLN A 39 -19.64 -3.32 -2.53
CA GLN A 39 -20.92 -3.94 -2.15
C GLN A 39 -21.03 -5.39 -2.60
N SER A 40 -20.23 -5.83 -3.57
CA SER A 40 -20.28 -7.19 -4.12
C SER A 40 -18.87 -7.80 -4.25
N PRO A 41 -18.20 -8.16 -3.14
CA PRO A 41 -16.83 -8.68 -3.15
C PRO A 41 -16.66 -9.93 -4.04
N ASP A 42 -17.61 -10.85 -4.00
CA ASP A 42 -17.57 -12.09 -4.81
C ASP A 42 -17.57 -11.78 -6.31
N LEU A 43 -18.36 -10.78 -6.73
CA LEU A 43 -18.39 -10.34 -8.12
C LEU A 43 -17.13 -9.55 -8.47
N TYR A 44 -16.61 -8.75 -7.52
CA TYR A 44 -15.39 -7.99 -7.74
C TYR A 44 -14.20 -8.91 -8.02
N ASP A 45 -14.08 -10.04 -7.32
CA ASP A 45 -13.02 -11.00 -7.59
C ASP A 45 -13.12 -11.62 -9.00
N ILE A 46 -14.34 -11.87 -9.50
CA ILE A 46 -14.55 -12.30 -10.89
C ILE A 46 -14.14 -11.19 -11.87
N LEU A 47 -14.46 -9.93 -11.56
CA LEU A 47 -14.06 -8.79 -12.37
C LEU A 47 -12.55 -8.58 -12.40
N LYS A 48 -11.76 -9.18 -11.51
CA LYS A 48 -10.28 -9.17 -11.57
C LYS A 48 -9.70 -10.22 -12.52
N SER A 49 -10.54 -11.03 -13.16
CA SER A 49 -10.07 -12.02 -14.13
C SER A 49 -9.57 -11.38 -15.43
N ASN A 50 -8.76 -12.13 -16.18
CA ASN A 50 -8.12 -11.66 -17.41
C ASN A 50 -9.12 -11.19 -18.48
N ALA A 51 -10.38 -11.64 -18.41
CA ALA A 51 -11.45 -11.20 -19.31
C ALA A 51 -11.72 -9.68 -19.22
N PHE A 52 -11.38 -9.06 -18.09
CA PHE A 52 -11.61 -7.64 -17.84
C PHE A 52 -10.31 -6.80 -17.85
N ASP A 53 -9.16 -7.37 -18.23
CA ASP A 53 -7.87 -6.68 -18.18
C ASP A 53 -7.85 -5.39 -19.01
N GLU A 54 -8.36 -5.44 -20.25
CA GLU A 54 -8.41 -4.24 -21.10
C GLU A 54 -9.38 -3.19 -20.56
N PHE A 55 -10.53 -3.62 -20.04
CA PHE A 55 -11.47 -2.71 -19.35
C PHE A 55 -10.78 -1.97 -18.21
N TRP A 56 -10.06 -2.68 -17.33
CA TRP A 56 -9.37 -2.03 -16.21
C TRP A 56 -8.18 -1.18 -16.65
N LYS A 57 -7.45 -1.56 -17.69
CA LYS A 57 -6.38 -0.72 -18.28
C LYS A 57 -6.95 0.60 -18.79
N GLU A 58 -8.08 0.57 -19.48
CA GLU A 58 -8.76 1.78 -19.96
C GLU A 58 -9.23 2.65 -18.80
N ARG A 59 -9.85 2.03 -17.78
CA ARG A 59 -10.27 2.74 -16.56
C ARG A 59 -9.09 3.39 -15.84
N ARG A 60 -7.96 2.69 -15.68
CA ARG A 60 -6.74 3.25 -15.09
C ARG A 60 -6.22 4.43 -15.89
N ARG A 61 -6.15 4.31 -17.22
CA ARG A 61 -5.66 5.39 -18.10
C ARG A 61 -6.53 6.66 -18.00
N ALA A 62 -7.81 6.50 -17.69
CA ALA A 62 -8.72 7.62 -17.45
C ALA A 62 -8.50 8.31 -16.08
N ILE A 63 -7.72 7.70 -15.16
CA ILE A 63 -7.40 8.28 -13.86
C ILE A 63 -6.28 9.32 -13.98
N SER A 64 -6.64 10.57 -13.69
CA SER A 64 -5.77 11.74 -13.53
C SER A 64 -5.11 12.29 -14.80
N LYS A 65 -4.66 13.55 -14.71
CA LYS A 65 -3.83 14.22 -15.73
C LYS A 65 -2.41 13.65 -15.82
N TYR A 66 -1.98 12.89 -14.82
CA TYR A 66 -0.61 12.35 -14.71
C TYR A 66 -0.51 10.92 -15.24
N ALA A 67 -1.61 10.36 -15.74
CA ALA A 67 -1.73 9.01 -16.30
C ALA A 67 -1.14 7.92 -15.39
N PHE A 68 -1.99 7.34 -14.53
CA PHE A 68 -1.58 6.19 -13.73
C PHE A 68 -1.07 5.07 -14.62
N LYS A 69 0.00 4.42 -14.19
CA LYS A 69 0.68 3.35 -14.92
C LYS A 69 0.38 2.00 -14.29
N GLY A 70 0.40 0.95 -15.10
CA GLY A 70 0.32 -0.41 -14.56
C GLY A 70 1.60 -0.66 -13.76
N GLN A 71 1.48 -1.29 -12.59
CA GLN A 71 2.62 -1.61 -11.75
C GLN A 71 2.58 -3.08 -11.33
N ASP A 72 3.74 -3.65 -11.11
CA ASP A 72 3.83 -5.00 -10.58
C ASP A 72 3.30 -5.05 -9.14
N GLY A 73 2.72 -6.19 -8.75
CA GLY A 73 2.20 -6.43 -7.41
C GLY A 73 0.77 -5.91 -7.15
N VAL A 74 0.23 -5.01 -7.97
CA VAL A 74 -1.16 -4.53 -7.85
C VAL A 74 -1.83 -4.56 -9.22
N CYS A 75 -2.93 -5.30 -9.36
CA CYS A 75 -3.65 -5.36 -10.64
C CYS A 75 -4.37 -4.04 -10.93
N ASP A 76 -4.68 -3.80 -12.21
CA ASP A 76 -5.30 -2.55 -12.67
C ASP A 76 -6.68 -2.30 -12.03
N ALA A 77 -7.42 -3.36 -11.70
CA ALA A 77 -8.67 -3.26 -10.94
C ALA A 77 -8.44 -2.64 -9.55
N ASP A 78 -7.53 -3.20 -8.75
CA ASP A 78 -7.23 -2.72 -7.40
C ASP A 78 -6.61 -1.32 -7.41
N LEU A 79 -5.75 -1.00 -8.38
CA LEU A 79 -5.23 0.36 -8.56
C LEU A 79 -6.36 1.36 -8.83
N THR A 80 -7.27 1.01 -9.74
CA THR A 80 -8.36 1.90 -10.19
C THR A 80 -9.37 2.12 -9.07
N VAL A 81 -9.87 1.03 -8.48
CA VAL A 81 -10.88 1.06 -7.43
C VAL A 81 -10.29 1.67 -6.15
N GLY A 82 -9.10 1.22 -5.74
CA GLY A 82 -8.44 1.71 -4.53
C GLY A 82 -8.09 3.20 -4.58
N HIS A 83 -7.67 3.73 -5.73
CA HIS A 83 -7.45 5.17 -5.88
C HIS A 83 -8.77 5.95 -5.89
N THR A 84 -9.81 5.43 -6.54
CA THR A 84 -11.14 6.07 -6.55
C THR A 84 -11.73 6.16 -5.15
N LEU A 85 -11.67 5.08 -4.37
CA LEU A 85 -12.13 5.05 -2.98
C LEU A 85 -11.31 6.03 -2.11
N PHE A 86 -10.01 6.14 -2.33
CA PHE A 86 -9.20 7.14 -1.67
C PHE A 86 -9.68 8.56 -1.96
N LEU A 87 -9.97 8.90 -3.22
CA LEU A 87 -10.50 10.23 -3.58
C LEU A 87 -11.89 10.48 -2.95
N LEU A 88 -12.75 9.47 -2.90
CA LEU A 88 -14.04 9.54 -2.21
C LEU A 88 -13.84 9.81 -0.71
N ALA A 89 -12.91 9.12 -0.06
CA ALA A 89 -12.57 9.37 1.33
C ALA A 89 -12.17 10.84 1.53
N GLN A 90 -11.21 11.35 0.75
CA GLN A 90 -10.75 12.74 0.89
C GLN A 90 -11.89 13.77 0.69
N ARG A 91 -12.85 13.48 -0.19
CA ARG A 91 -14.04 14.30 -0.39
C ARG A 91 -14.95 14.30 0.84
N GLU A 92 -15.25 13.13 1.41
CA GLU A 92 -16.08 13.02 2.63
C GLU A 92 -15.41 13.74 3.81
N LYS A 93 -14.08 13.61 3.95
CA LYS A 93 -13.30 14.35 4.96
C LYS A 93 -13.44 15.86 4.80
N ALA A 94 -13.34 16.38 3.57
CA ALA A 94 -13.50 17.80 3.29
C ALA A 94 -14.92 18.32 3.59
N GLN A 95 -15.92 17.44 3.54
CA GLN A 95 -17.33 17.74 3.88
C GLN A 95 -17.63 17.56 5.38
N GLY A 96 -16.65 17.14 6.18
CA GLY A 96 -16.82 16.91 7.63
C GLY A 96 -17.47 15.55 7.96
N ASN A 97 -17.64 14.66 7.00
CA ASN A 97 -18.25 13.35 7.21
C ASN A 97 -17.20 12.29 7.57
N LEU A 98 -16.81 12.28 8.84
CA LEU A 98 -15.71 11.43 9.33
C LEU A 98 -16.02 9.93 9.28
N GLU A 99 -17.28 9.53 9.43
CA GLU A 99 -17.68 8.12 9.37
C GLU A 99 -17.48 7.56 7.96
N ARG A 100 -18.01 8.24 6.93
CA ARG A 100 -17.83 7.83 5.53
C ARG A 100 -16.39 7.99 5.06
N TYR A 101 -15.66 8.96 5.60
CA TYR A 101 -14.22 9.07 5.38
C TYR A 101 -13.51 7.78 5.81
N GLN A 102 -13.74 7.33 7.04
CA GLN A 102 -13.13 6.12 7.58
C GLN A 102 -13.55 4.87 6.80
N GLU A 103 -14.82 4.77 6.42
CA GLU A 103 -15.34 3.69 5.60
C GLU A 103 -14.59 3.59 4.25
N HIS A 104 -14.59 4.66 3.47
CA HIS A 104 -13.91 4.68 2.17
C HIS A 104 -12.40 4.50 2.28
N LEU A 105 -11.77 5.04 3.33
CA LEU A 105 -10.34 4.86 3.56
C LEU A 105 -10.00 3.39 3.82
N ASN A 106 -10.80 2.71 4.65
CA ASN A 106 -10.63 1.28 4.92
C ASN A 106 -10.85 0.43 3.67
N GLN A 107 -11.87 0.74 2.88
CA GLN A 107 -12.12 0.08 1.59
C GLN A 107 -10.95 0.28 0.61
N ALA A 108 -10.40 1.51 0.55
CA ALA A 108 -9.22 1.80 -0.27
C ALA A 108 -7.97 1.02 0.18
N LEU A 109 -7.78 0.84 1.50
CA LEU A 109 -6.71 0.01 2.06
C LEU A 109 -6.89 -1.47 1.71
N ASN A 110 -8.12 -1.98 1.70
CA ASN A 110 -8.43 -3.35 1.28
C ASN A 110 -8.13 -3.56 -0.21
N CYS A 111 -8.26 -2.53 -1.04
CA CYS A 111 -7.79 -2.50 -2.43
C CYS A 111 -6.31 -2.15 -2.57
N HIS A 112 -5.54 -2.22 -1.48
CA HIS A 112 -4.10 -1.96 -1.45
C HIS A 112 -3.68 -0.56 -1.91
N SER A 113 -4.51 0.47 -1.74
CA SER A 113 -4.18 1.83 -2.16
C SER A 113 -3.01 2.42 -1.35
N ILE A 114 -1.91 2.75 -2.02
CA ILE A 114 -0.73 3.40 -1.39
C ILE A 114 -1.08 4.79 -0.84
N HIS A 115 -1.96 5.51 -1.52
CA HIS A 115 -2.41 6.85 -1.12
C HIS A 115 -3.26 6.81 0.16
N ALA A 116 -4.11 5.79 0.28
CA ALA A 116 -4.85 5.53 1.51
C ALA A 116 -3.90 5.17 2.66
N ALA A 117 -2.89 4.33 2.41
CA ALA A 117 -1.88 3.97 3.40
C ALA A 117 -1.05 5.18 3.86
N GLN A 118 -0.62 6.05 2.93
CA GLN A 118 0.04 7.32 3.25
C GLN A 118 -0.83 8.22 4.13
N SER A 119 -2.10 8.40 3.75
CA SER A 119 -3.03 9.25 4.50
C SER A 119 -3.31 8.68 5.89
N TRP A 120 -3.50 7.37 5.99
CA TRP A 120 -3.71 6.69 7.27
C TRP A 120 -2.52 6.84 8.22
N ILE A 121 -1.28 6.65 7.75
CA ILE A 121 -0.09 6.90 8.57
C ILE A 121 0.00 8.37 9.00
N HIS A 122 -0.30 9.30 8.09
CA HIS A 122 -0.31 10.72 8.40
C HIS A 122 -1.33 11.06 9.50
N GLU A 123 -2.51 10.44 9.51
CA GLU A 123 -3.49 10.63 10.56
C GLU A 123 -3.04 10.10 11.92
N ILE A 124 -2.39 8.93 11.95
CA ILE A 124 -1.80 8.40 13.20
C ILE A 124 -0.77 9.38 13.75
N VAL A 125 0.08 9.93 12.88
CA VAL A 125 1.11 10.91 13.27
C VAL A 125 0.50 12.21 13.78
N ILE A 126 -0.55 12.73 13.13
CA ILE A 126 -1.25 13.94 13.60
C ILE A 126 -1.97 13.71 14.93
N ALA A 127 -2.58 12.53 15.11
CA ALA A 127 -3.31 12.18 16.33
C ALA A 127 -2.38 11.98 17.54
N ALA A 128 -1.07 11.84 17.32
CA ALA A 128 -0.05 11.69 18.36
C ALA A 128 0.17 12.99 19.15
N ASN A 129 -0.81 13.39 19.96
CA ASN A 129 -0.67 14.50 20.89
C ASN A 129 -0.05 14.00 22.21
N LYS A 130 1.21 14.40 22.50
CA LYS A 130 2.03 13.91 23.63
C LYS A 130 2.18 12.38 23.62
N PRO A 131 3.00 11.83 22.71
CA PRO A 131 3.17 10.38 22.59
C PRO A 131 3.71 9.77 23.89
N ASP A 132 3.14 8.64 24.29
CA ASP A 132 3.65 7.78 25.36
C ASP A 132 4.24 6.48 24.78
N LEU A 133 4.84 5.64 25.63
CA LEU A 133 5.43 4.37 25.17
C LEU A 133 4.39 3.42 24.56
N ASN A 134 3.14 3.45 25.03
CA ASN A 134 2.08 2.60 24.49
C ASN A 134 1.69 3.00 23.06
N PHE A 135 1.59 4.30 22.78
CA PHE A 135 1.44 4.82 21.43
C PHE A 135 2.59 4.36 20.53
N ILE A 136 3.84 4.50 21.00
CA ILE A 136 5.02 4.07 20.23
C ILE A 136 4.95 2.59 19.87
N GLN A 137 4.67 1.73 20.86
CA GLN A 137 4.58 0.28 20.65
C GLN A 137 3.45 -0.08 19.67
N THR A 138 2.29 0.55 19.83
CA THR A 138 1.14 0.35 18.95
C THR A 138 1.46 0.77 17.52
N PHE A 139 2.10 1.94 17.35
CA PHE A 139 2.47 2.44 16.04
C PHE A 139 3.56 1.58 15.38
N ALA A 140 4.56 1.12 16.14
CA ALA A 140 5.57 0.17 15.66
C ALA A 140 4.92 -1.14 15.17
N ALA A 141 3.99 -1.70 15.94
CA ALA A 141 3.27 -2.92 15.58
C ALA A 141 2.42 -2.73 14.31
N ILE A 142 1.77 -1.57 14.18
CA ILE A 142 1.07 -1.17 12.96
C ILE A 142 2.03 -1.18 11.77
N LEU A 143 3.16 -0.47 11.85
CA LEU A 143 4.12 -0.39 10.74
C LEU A 143 4.66 -1.77 10.36
N TYR A 144 4.97 -2.60 11.35
CA TYR A 144 5.42 -3.98 11.14
C TYR A 144 4.37 -4.83 10.41
N SER A 145 3.08 -4.72 10.79
CA SER A 145 1.98 -5.46 10.14
C SER A 145 1.79 -5.11 8.66
N ARG A 146 2.39 -4.01 8.19
CA ARG A 146 2.27 -3.50 6.82
C ARG A 146 3.46 -3.85 5.92
N GLU A 147 4.40 -4.70 6.35
CA GLU A 147 5.50 -5.16 5.49
C GLU A 147 5.02 -5.82 4.19
N SER A 148 3.88 -6.53 4.21
CA SER A 148 3.29 -7.13 3.01
C SER A 148 2.80 -6.09 2.00
N LEU A 149 2.16 -5.02 2.49
CA LEU A 149 1.75 -3.88 1.65
C LEU A 149 2.98 -3.15 1.11
N ALA A 150 4.00 -2.96 1.94
CA ALA A 150 5.24 -2.31 1.53
C ALA A 150 5.91 -3.05 0.38
N LYS A 151 6.04 -4.37 0.51
CA LYS A 151 6.56 -5.25 -0.53
C LYS A 151 5.75 -5.16 -1.82
N ARG A 152 4.42 -5.15 -1.72
CA ARG A 152 3.52 -5.06 -2.88
C ARG A 152 3.75 -3.80 -3.72
N HIS A 153 4.10 -2.69 -3.08
CA HIS A 153 4.36 -1.41 -3.74
C HIS A 153 5.84 -1.14 -4.02
N GLY A 154 6.73 -2.08 -3.70
CA GLY A 154 8.17 -1.90 -3.86
C GLY A 154 8.67 -0.65 -3.15
N THR A 155 9.35 0.22 -3.89
CA THR A 155 10.04 1.41 -3.36
C THR A 155 9.11 2.35 -2.57
N PRO A 156 7.98 2.85 -3.12
CA PRO A 156 7.04 3.66 -2.35
C PRO A 156 6.54 3.01 -1.06
N GLY A 157 6.30 1.70 -1.10
CA GLY A 157 5.83 0.95 0.07
C GLY A 157 6.88 0.91 1.19
N TYR A 158 8.13 0.63 0.84
CA TYR A 158 9.24 0.66 1.80
C TYR A 158 9.56 2.07 2.29
N LEU A 159 9.47 3.09 1.43
CA LEU A 159 9.64 4.48 1.83
C LEU A 159 8.50 4.95 2.75
N LEU A 160 7.28 4.45 2.57
CA LEU A 160 6.18 4.70 3.50
C LEU A 160 6.50 4.16 4.90
N LEU A 161 7.02 2.93 5.00
CA LEU A 161 7.46 2.37 6.29
C LEU A 161 8.63 3.17 6.88
N ALA A 162 9.62 3.52 6.08
CA ALA A 162 10.75 4.34 6.51
C ALA A 162 10.25 5.68 7.10
N ASN A 163 9.35 6.37 6.40
CA ASN A 163 8.76 7.61 6.90
C ASN A 163 7.99 7.40 8.22
N GLY A 164 7.23 6.30 8.34
CA GLY A 164 6.56 5.92 9.59
C GLY A 164 7.53 5.74 10.76
N TYR A 165 8.61 4.98 10.56
CA TYR A 165 9.64 4.79 11.59
C TYR A 165 10.40 6.08 11.92
N PHE A 166 10.58 6.97 10.95
CA PHE A 166 11.14 8.29 11.21
C PHE A 166 10.26 9.11 12.15
N HIS A 167 8.94 9.17 11.90
CA HIS A 167 8.00 9.82 12.80
C HIS A 167 7.97 9.16 14.19
N LEU A 168 8.14 7.85 14.26
CA LEU A 168 8.23 7.12 15.51
C LEU A 168 9.49 7.49 16.31
N LEU A 169 10.65 7.61 15.65
CA LEU A 169 11.88 8.12 16.27
C LEU A 169 11.72 9.56 16.77
N HIS A 170 11.02 10.41 16.00
CA HIS A 170 10.69 11.75 16.45
C HIS A 170 9.79 11.74 17.69
N ALA A 171 8.74 10.92 17.72
CA ALA A 171 7.87 10.77 18.88
C ALA A 171 8.62 10.23 20.11
N LEU A 172 9.51 9.23 19.94
CA LEU A 172 10.38 8.73 20.99
C LEU A 172 11.30 9.81 21.56
N SER A 173 11.74 10.77 20.75
CA SER A 173 12.59 11.87 21.22
C SER A 173 11.86 12.83 22.19
N GLN A 174 10.53 12.79 22.22
CA GLN A 174 9.68 13.62 23.09
C GLN A 174 9.33 12.93 24.42
N ILE A 175 9.59 11.64 24.55
CA ILE A 175 9.32 10.85 25.76
C ILE A 175 10.46 11.02 26.77
N ASN A 176 10.10 11.09 28.06
CA ASN A 176 11.06 11.10 29.15
C ASN A 176 11.77 9.75 29.26
N ARG A 177 13.07 9.72 28.92
CA ARG A 177 13.87 8.49 28.89
C ARG A 177 14.09 7.89 30.28
N ASP A 178 14.03 8.71 31.32
CA ASP A 178 14.35 8.31 32.68
C ASP A 178 13.22 7.49 33.35
N GLU A 179 12.00 7.59 32.83
CA GLU A 179 10.85 6.81 33.33
C GLU A 179 10.96 5.33 33.02
N SER A 180 11.54 4.96 31.87
CA SER A 180 11.66 3.56 31.42
C SER A 180 12.83 3.40 30.43
N PRO A 181 14.08 3.51 30.92
CA PRO A 181 15.26 3.62 30.05
C PRO A 181 15.50 2.39 29.17
N ASN A 182 15.22 1.18 29.67
CA ASN A 182 15.40 -0.06 28.90
C ASN A 182 14.36 -0.21 27.78
N GLU A 183 13.10 0.13 28.06
CA GLU A 183 12.02 0.05 27.07
C GLU A 183 12.20 1.10 26.00
N TRP A 184 12.50 2.35 26.40
CA TRP A 184 12.82 3.42 25.48
C TRP A 184 13.97 3.04 24.54
N LYS A 185 15.06 2.51 25.10
CA LYS A 185 16.22 2.07 24.31
C LYS A 185 15.85 0.97 23.31
N THR A 186 15.08 -0.03 23.74
CA THR A 186 14.60 -1.13 22.89
C THR A 186 13.77 -0.60 21.72
N GLN A 187 12.83 0.32 22.00
CA GLN A 187 11.98 0.92 20.97
C GLN A 187 12.79 1.80 20.01
N TYR A 188 13.75 2.56 20.52
CA TYR A 188 14.61 3.42 19.72
C TYR A 188 15.50 2.61 18.77
N GLU A 189 16.22 1.61 19.28
CA GLU A 189 17.07 0.75 18.46
C GLU A 189 16.24 -0.08 17.46
N GLY A 190 15.09 -0.61 17.88
CA GLY A 190 14.18 -1.33 17.00
C GLY A 190 13.66 -0.47 15.84
N SER A 191 13.25 0.77 16.14
CA SER A 191 12.74 1.70 15.13
C SER A 191 13.81 2.19 14.18
N LEU A 192 15.02 2.45 14.70
CA LEU A 192 16.17 2.83 13.90
C LEU A 192 16.64 1.70 12.98
N PHE A 193 16.66 0.46 13.48
CA PHE A 193 16.92 -0.73 12.65
C PHE A 193 15.90 -0.85 11.51
N SER A 194 14.61 -0.72 11.83
CA SER A 194 13.54 -0.86 10.84
C SER A 194 13.56 0.27 9.82
N LEU A 195 13.84 1.52 10.23
CA LEU A 195 14.06 2.65 9.32
C LEU A 195 15.14 2.33 8.29
N TRP A 196 16.34 1.92 8.74
CA TRP A 196 17.42 1.59 7.82
C TRP A 196 17.11 0.38 6.95
N LYS A 197 16.52 -0.68 7.51
CA LYS A 197 16.10 -1.87 6.76
C LYS A 197 15.16 -1.47 5.62
N SER A 198 14.15 -0.65 5.91
CA SER A 198 13.20 -0.15 4.93
C SER A 198 13.87 0.71 3.85
N LEU A 199 14.78 1.61 4.20
CA LEU A 199 15.53 2.38 3.19
C LEU A 199 16.40 1.50 2.28
N TYR A 200 17.04 0.47 2.84
CA TYR A 200 17.81 -0.48 2.02
C TYR A 200 16.93 -1.34 1.11
N LEU A 201 15.75 -1.77 1.58
CA LEU A 201 14.78 -2.49 0.76
C LEU A 201 14.22 -1.59 -0.35
N ALA A 202 13.90 -0.34 -0.05
CA ALA A 202 13.50 0.65 -1.04
C ALA A 202 14.57 0.80 -2.13
N ARG A 203 15.84 0.96 -1.75
CA ARG A 203 16.95 1.07 -2.70
C ARG A 203 17.14 -0.17 -3.57
N GLN A 204 16.93 -1.36 -3.01
CA GLN A 204 17.01 -2.62 -3.78
C GLN A 204 15.88 -2.75 -4.81
N ALA A 205 14.68 -2.25 -4.49
CA ALA A 205 13.51 -2.32 -5.34
C ALA A 205 13.42 -1.18 -6.38
N GLU A 206 14.23 -0.12 -6.26
CA GLU A 206 14.10 1.14 -7.00
C GLU A 206 13.99 0.95 -8.51
N ASN A 207 14.92 0.20 -9.10
CA ASN A 207 14.96 -0.05 -10.55
C ASN A 207 13.70 -0.76 -11.08
N GLN A 208 13.05 -1.57 -10.25
CA GLN A 208 11.82 -2.30 -10.60
C GLN A 208 10.55 -1.51 -10.23
N SER A 209 10.68 -0.40 -9.50
CA SER A 209 9.56 0.35 -8.93
C SER A 209 9.23 1.62 -9.71
N THR A 210 9.76 1.83 -10.92
CA THR A 210 9.56 3.07 -11.69
C THR A 210 8.09 3.48 -11.79
N GLU A 211 7.20 2.54 -12.10
CA GLU A 211 5.77 2.82 -12.25
C GLU A 211 5.05 2.99 -10.92
N ALA A 212 5.47 2.25 -9.89
CA ALA A 212 4.96 2.45 -8.54
C ALA A 212 5.36 3.83 -7.98
N ILE A 213 6.60 4.29 -8.23
CA ILE A 213 7.10 5.63 -7.87
C ILE A 213 6.29 6.70 -8.58
N HIS A 214 6.07 6.54 -9.89
CA HIS A 214 5.23 7.45 -10.68
C HIS A 214 3.82 7.55 -10.09
N ASN A 215 3.18 6.41 -9.81
CA ASN A 215 1.83 6.36 -9.27
C ASN A 215 1.71 6.97 -7.87
N ALA A 216 2.59 6.58 -6.95
CA ALA A 216 2.51 6.99 -5.54
C ALA A 216 2.80 8.48 -5.31
N TYR A 217 3.56 9.11 -6.21
CA TYR A 217 3.99 10.50 -6.08
C TYR A 217 3.58 11.36 -7.27
N TYR A 218 2.63 10.90 -8.08
CA TYR A 218 2.07 11.62 -9.24
C TYR A 218 3.14 12.16 -10.20
N GLY A 219 4.21 11.40 -10.43
CA GLY A 219 5.32 11.78 -11.31
C GLY A 219 6.33 12.76 -10.72
N CYS A 220 6.21 13.15 -9.45
CA CYS A 220 7.12 14.11 -8.79
C CYS A 220 8.42 13.49 -8.24
N GLY A 221 8.69 12.22 -8.55
CA GLY A 221 9.83 11.48 -7.99
C GLY A 221 9.70 11.26 -6.47
N LEU A 222 10.83 11.05 -5.79
CA LEU A 222 10.86 10.64 -4.38
C LEU A 222 10.78 11.80 -3.36
N LYS A 223 10.72 13.06 -3.81
CA LYS A 223 10.70 14.23 -2.91
C LYS A 223 9.59 14.14 -1.85
N ASN A 224 8.44 13.60 -2.24
CA ASN A 224 7.27 13.51 -1.37
C ASN A 224 7.24 12.24 -0.49
N SER A 225 8.27 11.40 -0.55
CA SER A 225 8.32 10.14 0.20
C SER A 225 8.85 10.29 1.63
N ASN A 226 9.48 11.43 1.94
CA ASN A 226 10.31 11.60 3.11
C ASN A 226 10.18 13.03 3.68
N PRO A 227 10.46 13.23 4.97
CA PRO A 227 10.21 14.50 5.66
C PRO A 227 11.25 15.59 5.32
N PHE A 228 12.32 15.23 4.60
CA PHE A 228 13.41 16.12 4.23
C PHE A 228 13.33 16.61 2.78
N SER A 229 12.32 16.17 2.03
CA SER A 229 12.15 16.47 0.62
C SER A 229 13.34 16.07 -0.26
N LEU A 230 14.05 15.00 0.11
CA LEU A 230 15.22 14.50 -0.62
C LEU A 230 14.82 13.72 -1.88
N GLU A 231 15.62 13.84 -2.93
CA GLU A 231 15.33 13.27 -4.25
C GLU A 231 15.77 11.81 -4.41
N THR A 232 16.75 11.36 -3.62
CA THR A 232 17.37 10.04 -3.78
C THR A 232 17.39 9.28 -2.46
N ILE A 233 17.30 7.95 -2.54
CA ILE A 233 17.34 7.08 -1.35
C ILE A 233 18.71 7.14 -0.69
N ASP A 234 19.79 7.31 -1.46
CA ASP A 234 21.14 7.49 -0.90
C ASP A 234 21.25 8.77 -0.07
N ALA A 235 20.67 9.90 -0.52
CA ALA A 235 20.62 11.11 0.29
C ALA A 235 19.78 10.92 1.56
N MET A 236 18.69 10.14 1.50
CA MET A 236 17.90 9.80 2.70
C MET A 236 18.71 8.95 3.70
N LEU A 237 19.48 7.97 3.20
CA LEU A 237 20.38 7.15 4.01
C LEU A 237 21.48 8.00 4.67
N GLU A 238 22.13 8.86 3.89
CA GLU A 238 23.12 9.83 4.40
C GLU A 238 22.52 10.70 5.50
N LYS A 239 21.32 11.25 5.26
CA LYS A 239 20.66 12.09 6.26
C LYS A 239 20.33 11.34 7.55
N CYS A 240 19.88 10.09 7.43
CA CYS A 240 19.63 9.25 8.61
C CYS A 240 20.93 8.93 9.37
N ASN A 241 22.04 8.74 8.66
CA ASN A 241 23.35 8.50 9.29
C ASN A 241 23.89 9.73 10.03
N GLU A 242 23.67 10.93 9.48
CA GLU A 242 24.02 12.19 10.17
C GLU A 242 23.25 12.36 11.48
N LEU A 243 21.98 11.97 11.50
CA LEU A 243 21.10 12.14 12.66
C LEU A 243 21.30 11.04 13.72
N HIS A 244 21.77 9.86 13.30
CA HIS A 244 21.87 8.68 14.15
C HIS A 244 23.19 7.91 13.92
N ASP A 245 24.13 8.06 14.85
CA ASP A 245 25.43 7.37 14.80
C ASP A 245 25.39 5.98 15.48
N TYR A 246 24.88 4.98 14.75
CA TYR A 246 24.87 3.57 15.19
C TYR A 246 25.37 2.62 14.08
N PRO A 247 26.69 2.60 13.78
CA PRO A 247 27.24 1.89 12.63
C PRO A 247 26.98 0.37 12.67
N ALA A 248 27.09 -0.27 13.84
CA ALA A 248 26.85 -1.70 13.98
C ALA A 248 25.38 -2.08 13.71
N LEU A 249 24.44 -1.25 14.15
CA LEU A 249 23.01 -1.49 13.94
C LEU A 249 22.62 -1.27 12.46
N ARG A 250 23.20 -0.24 11.83
CA ARG A 250 23.06 0.02 10.40
C ARG A 250 23.54 -1.16 9.55
N GLU A 251 24.71 -1.71 9.85
CA GLU A 251 25.22 -2.88 9.13
C GLU A 251 24.29 -4.08 9.29
N ARG A 252 23.76 -4.32 10.50
CA ARG A 252 22.76 -5.38 10.72
C ARG A 252 21.51 -5.16 9.87
N ALA A 253 21.00 -3.94 9.81
CA ALA A 253 19.82 -3.60 8.99
C ALA A 253 20.09 -3.82 7.49
N ARG A 254 21.28 -3.43 7.01
CA ARG A 254 21.74 -3.68 5.63
C ARG A 254 21.77 -5.17 5.31
N HIS A 255 22.37 -5.98 6.19
CA HIS A 255 22.43 -7.42 6.04
C HIS A 255 21.04 -8.07 6.03
N ALA A 256 20.14 -7.63 6.92
CA ALA A 256 18.76 -8.11 6.95
C ALA A 256 18.01 -7.80 5.66
N ALA A 257 18.16 -6.59 5.10
CA ALA A 257 17.56 -6.23 3.82
C ALA A 257 18.09 -7.11 2.67
N VAL A 258 19.39 -7.37 2.62
CA VAL A 258 19.99 -8.26 1.60
C VAL A 258 19.45 -9.70 1.72
N LEU A 259 19.27 -10.21 2.94
CA LEU A 259 18.72 -11.56 3.14
C LEU A 259 17.26 -11.65 2.68
N ALA A 260 16.45 -10.63 2.96
CA ALA A 260 15.07 -10.55 2.49
C ALA A 260 15.00 -10.60 0.95
N GLY A 261 15.80 -9.78 0.26
CA GLY A 261 15.85 -9.78 -1.21
C GLY A 261 16.35 -11.11 -1.82
N LYS A 262 17.23 -11.85 -1.13
CA LYS A 262 17.71 -13.17 -1.58
C LYS A 262 16.67 -14.27 -1.45
N GLN A 263 15.93 -14.31 -0.33
CA GLN A 263 14.82 -15.24 -0.17
C GLN A 263 13.74 -14.97 -1.23
N GLU A 264 13.53 -13.71 -1.58
CA GLU A 264 12.59 -13.32 -2.62
C GLU A 264 13.02 -13.80 -4.00
N ASN A 265 14.26 -13.56 -4.41
CA ASN A 265 14.76 -14.06 -5.70
C ASN A 265 14.64 -15.59 -5.82
N ALA A 266 14.88 -16.32 -4.73
CA ALA A 266 14.70 -17.77 -4.70
C ALA A 266 13.23 -18.18 -4.86
N PHE A 267 12.30 -17.50 -4.17
CA PHE A 267 10.87 -17.75 -4.29
C PHE A 267 10.29 -17.32 -5.63
N THR A 268 10.70 -16.19 -6.21
CA THR A 268 10.24 -15.75 -7.54
C THR A 268 10.80 -16.61 -8.65
N LEU A 269 12.06 -17.08 -8.56
CA LEU A 269 12.62 -18.06 -9.51
C LEU A 269 11.89 -19.40 -9.42
N TRP A 270 11.55 -19.84 -8.20
CA TRP A 270 10.77 -21.06 -7.99
C TRP A 270 9.32 -20.91 -8.47
N ALA A 271 8.63 -19.82 -8.12
CA ALA A 271 7.26 -19.55 -8.53
C ALA A 271 7.13 -19.32 -10.05
N SER A 272 8.12 -18.68 -10.69
CA SER A 272 8.14 -18.52 -12.16
C SER A 272 8.49 -19.83 -12.89
N ALA A 273 9.29 -20.71 -12.28
CA ALA A 273 9.51 -22.06 -12.78
C ALA A 273 8.25 -22.93 -12.65
N GLN A 274 7.47 -22.75 -11.58
CA GLN A 274 6.23 -23.48 -11.33
C GLN A 274 5.05 -22.92 -12.14
N ALA A 275 4.95 -21.61 -12.34
CA ALA A 275 3.98 -20.98 -13.25
C ALA A 275 4.22 -21.32 -14.74
N LYS A 276 5.43 -21.74 -15.10
CA LYS A 276 5.73 -22.37 -16.41
C LYS A 276 5.37 -23.86 -16.46
N ALA A 277 5.17 -24.50 -15.32
CA ALA A 277 4.86 -25.93 -15.21
C ALA A 277 3.35 -26.20 -14.98
N GLU A 278 2.59 -25.26 -14.41
CA GLU A 278 1.18 -25.46 -14.04
C GLU A 278 0.34 -24.16 -14.23
N GLN A 279 -0.58 -24.14 -15.21
CA GLN A 279 -1.83 -23.36 -15.13
C GLN A 279 -2.89 -24.35 -14.62
N PRO A 280 -3.52 -24.17 -13.43
CA PRO A 280 -4.29 -22.98 -13.05
C PRO A 280 -4.01 -22.45 -11.61
N CYS A 281 -4.32 -21.17 -11.38
CA CYS A 281 -4.13 -20.49 -10.10
C CYS A 281 -5.16 -20.96 -9.05
N LYS A 282 -4.72 -21.70 -8.02
CA LYS A 282 -5.49 -21.93 -6.78
C LYS A 282 -4.87 -21.09 -5.66
N GLN A 283 -5.71 -20.33 -4.97
CA GLN A 283 -5.35 -19.45 -3.87
C GLN A 283 -5.12 -20.23 -2.56
N ASP A 284 -4.06 -19.86 -1.85
CA ASP A 284 -3.90 -20.14 -0.41
C ASP A 284 -4.87 -19.23 0.38
N VAL A 285 -5.81 -19.87 1.07
CA VAL A 285 -6.75 -19.22 1.98
C VAL A 285 -6.04 -18.92 3.30
N LEU A 286 -5.64 -17.65 3.50
CA LEU A 286 -5.29 -17.15 4.84
C LEU A 286 -6.58 -17.04 5.67
N LYS A 287 -6.81 -18.02 6.55
CA LYS A 287 -7.81 -17.94 7.60
C LYS A 287 -7.29 -17.04 8.71
N SER A 288 -8.01 -15.96 9.00
CA SER A 288 -7.81 -15.17 10.22
C SER A 288 -8.17 -15.99 11.47
N PRO A 289 -7.44 -15.83 12.58
CA PRO A 289 -7.90 -16.30 13.88
C PRO A 289 -9.06 -15.40 14.34
N LYS A 290 -10.11 -16.04 14.86
CA LYS A 290 -11.22 -15.36 15.53
C LYS A 290 -10.70 -14.69 16.81
N MET A 291 -11.08 -13.43 17.04
CA MET A 291 -11.26 -12.92 18.40
C MET A 291 -12.60 -13.43 18.94
#